data_AF-A0A521URG9-F1
#
_entry.id   AF-A0A521URG9-F1
#
_cell.length_a   1.000
_cell.length_b   1.000
_cell.length_c   1.000
_cell.angle_alpha   90.00
_cell.angle_beta   90.00
_cell.angle_gamma   90.00
#
_symmetry.space_group_name_H-M   'P 1'
#
loop_
_entity.id
_entity.type
_entity.pdbx_description
1 polymer ?
#
loop_
_entity_poly.entity_id
_entity_poly.type
_entity_poly.pdbx_seq_one_letter_code
_entity_poly.pdbx_strand_id
1 'polypeptide(L)'
;MDLLTFQTLLTPVGQGALAAAAALAPAEETFLPCLTQLQKRHPAALAKAALETVILRRKAEAKFSRAAAMYFTRAGLEMASGETISRHRAARFAPLARIADLCCGIGGDAIGLAQRAALTLVDRDPLHLGMAAANLAAYGLHADEKEIDLTAAPPPDSDALWFDPARRVEAGGRVFTVRNYQPPLALIHSWRARTPAIGAKLSPGVALAELSAFDCEIEFISHHGDLKECVMWFGPLATAARRATLLPGSHTLVAPSPPPPVVLSLPKAYLYEPDAAILRAGLVTTVAAQLGATQIDADIAYLTGDALRPSPFAKAFAVEAA
;
A
#
# COMPACT_ATOMS: atom_id res chain seq x y z
N MET A 1 -15.75 -16.00 -0.80
CA MET A 1 -16.78 -15.64 -1.79
C MET A 1 -16.24 -15.98 -3.17
N ASP A 2 -17.06 -16.55 -4.06
CA ASP A 2 -16.70 -16.80 -5.46
C ASP A 2 -17.28 -15.71 -6.39
N LEU A 3 -16.88 -15.72 -7.67
CA LEU A 3 -17.29 -14.74 -8.67
C LEU A 3 -18.81 -14.69 -8.87
N LEU A 4 -19.49 -15.84 -8.96
CA LEU A 4 -20.93 -15.89 -9.20
C LEU A 4 -21.71 -15.30 -8.03
N THR A 5 -21.29 -15.61 -6.80
CA THR A 5 -21.89 -15.05 -5.59
C THR A 5 -21.66 -13.55 -5.51
N PHE A 6 -20.46 -13.07 -5.87
CA PHE A 6 -20.17 -11.65 -5.96
C PHE A 6 -21.05 -10.95 -7.00
N GLN A 7 -21.16 -11.48 -8.21
CA GLN A 7 -22.06 -10.95 -9.24
C GLN A 7 -23.52 -10.92 -8.76
N THR A 8 -23.94 -11.94 -8.02
CA THR A 8 -25.27 -11.97 -7.40
C THR A 8 -25.45 -10.84 -6.39
N LEU A 9 -24.42 -10.51 -5.58
CA LEU A 9 -24.47 -9.37 -4.65
C LEU A 9 -24.76 -8.06 -5.37
N LEU A 10 -24.27 -7.87 -6.59
CA LEU A 10 -24.49 -6.65 -7.39
C LEU A 10 -25.94 -6.51 -7.91
N THR A 11 -26.71 -7.60 -7.93
CA THR A 11 -28.12 -7.60 -8.39
C THR A 11 -29.08 -7.03 -7.33
N PRO A 12 -30.32 -6.66 -7.68
CA PRO A 12 -31.32 -6.24 -6.69
C PRO A 12 -31.57 -7.26 -5.56
N VAL A 13 -31.52 -8.56 -5.86
CA VAL A 13 -31.67 -9.64 -4.86
C VAL A 13 -30.50 -9.62 -3.88
N GLY A 14 -29.28 -9.45 -4.39
CA GLY A 14 -28.07 -9.34 -3.58
C GLY A 14 -28.03 -8.07 -2.72
N GLN A 15 -28.43 -6.94 -3.29
CA GLN A 15 -28.59 -5.68 -2.54
C GLN A 15 -29.62 -5.82 -1.43
N GLY A 16 -30.73 -6.52 -1.68
CA GLY A 16 -31.71 -6.87 -0.64
C GLY A 16 -31.12 -7.71 0.50
N ALA A 17 -30.28 -8.71 0.17
CA ALA A 17 -29.58 -9.52 1.17
C ALA A 17 -28.55 -8.70 1.98
N LEU A 18 -27.83 -7.77 1.34
CA LEU A 18 -26.91 -6.84 2.02
C LEU A 18 -27.65 -5.90 2.98
N ALA A 19 -28.78 -5.35 2.56
CA ALA A 19 -29.61 -4.49 3.41
C ALA A 19 -30.16 -5.27 4.62
N ALA A 20 -30.66 -6.49 4.39
CA ALA A 20 -31.11 -7.37 5.46
C ALA A 20 -29.97 -7.74 6.42
N ALA A 21 -28.77 -8.01 5.91
CA ALA A 21 -27.59 -8.28 6.73
C ALA A 21 -27.18 -7.06 7.55
N ALA A 22 -27.15 -5.86 6.95
CA ALA A 22 -26.81 -4.62 7.63
C ALA A 22 -27.78 -4.28 8.77
N ALA A 23 -29.08 -4.57 8.60
CA ALA A 23 -30.10 -4.35 9.63
C ALA A 23 -29.90 -5.22 10.88
N LEU A 24 -29.17 -6.34 10.79
CA LEU A 24 -28.80 -7.17 11.95
C LEU A 24 -27.61 -6.60 12.73
N ALA A 25 -26.99 -5.53 12.22
CA ALA A 25 -25.78 -4.91 12.77
C ALA A 25 -24.65 -5.90 13.14
N PRO A 26 -24.28 -6.84 12.25
CA PRO A 26 -23.48 -8.00 12.59
C PRO A 26 -22.03 -7.67 13.00
N ALA A 27 -21.52 -8.39 13.98
CA ALA A 27 -20.12 -8.45 14.35
C ALA A 27 -19.57 -9.88 14.15
N GLU A 28 -18.27 -10.06 14.34
CA GLU A 28 -17.62 -11.39 14.23
C GLU A 28 -18.22 -12.38 15.24
N GLU A 29 -18.48 -11.91 16.45
CA GLU A 29 -19.00 -12.68 17.57
C GLU A 29 -20.46 -13.11 17.33
N THR A 30 -21.22 -12.33 16.57
CA THR A 30 -22.64 -12.58 16.26
C THR A 30 -22.85 -13.20 14.88
N PHE A 31 -21.77 -13.62 14.21
CA PHE A 31 -21.81 -14.10 12.83
C PHE A 31 -22.79 -15.27 12.64
N LEU A 32 -22.67 -16.33 13.45
CA LEU A 32 -23.45 -17.55 13.27
C LEU A 32 -24.97 -17.35 13.51
N PRO A 33 -25.42 -16.66 14.57
CA PRO A 33 -26.83 -16.30 14.74
C PRO A 33 -27.38 -15.47 13.57
N CYS A 34 -26.64 -14.44 13.13
CA CYS A 34 -27.07 -13.58 12.01
C CYS A 34 -27.16 -14.35 10.69
N LEU A 35 -26.18 -15.23 10.44
CA LEU A 35 -26.16 -16.09 9.25
C LEU A 35 -27.39 -17.01 9.23
N THR A 36 -27.68 -17.65 10.35
CA THR A 36 -28.85 -18.55 10.49
C THR A 36 -30.15 -17.81 10.19
N GLN A 37 -30.27 -16.57 10.63
CA GLN A 37 -31.43 -15.73 10.36
C GLN A 37 -31.55 -15.36 8.87
N LEU A 38 -30.46 -14.97 8.21
CA LEU A 38 -30.45 -14.64 6.79
C LEU A 38 -30.76 -15.85 5.90
N GLN A 39 -30.26 -17.03 6.26
CA GLN A 39 -30.48 -18.27 5.51
C GLN A 39 -31.94 -18.71 5.45
N LYS A 40 -32.82 -18.17 6.33
CA LYS A 40 -34.27 -18.40 6.24
C LYS A 40 -34.91 -17.76 5.00
N ARG A 41 -34.25 -16.77 4.40
CA ARG A 41 -34.81 -15.93 3.31
C ARG A 41 -33.91 -15.85 2.07
N HIS A 42 -32.66 -16.27 2.18
CA HIS A 42 -31.69 -16.19 1.10
C HIS A 42 -30.90 -17.50 0.96
N PRO A 43 -30.44 -17.85 -0.26
CA PRO A 43 -29.53 -18.98 -0.46
C PRO A 43 -28.29 -18.88 0.45
N ALA A 44 -27.79 -20.02 0.92
CA ALA A 44 -26.73 -20.07 1.93
C ALA A 44 -25.46 -19.30 1.55
N ALA A 45 -25.02 -19.42 0.28
CA ALA A 45 -23.85 -18.71 -0.23
C ALA A 45 -24.06 -17.19 -0.24
N LEU A 46 -25.23 -16.71 -0.69
CA LEU A 46 -25.56 -15.29 -0.72
C LEU A 46 -25.70 -14.69 0.68
N ALA A 47 -26.37 -15.41 1.60
CA ALA A 47 -26.51 -14.99 2.99
C ALA A 47 -25.15 -14.81 3.66
N LYS A 48 -24.24 -15.78 3.47
CA LYS A 48 -22.87 -15.73 3.99
C LYS A 48 -22.10 -14.56 3.40
N ALA A 49 -22.12 -14.41 2.08
CA ALA A 49 -21.40 -13.36 1.37
C ALA A 49 -21.89 -11.95 1.75
N ALA A 50 -23.19 -11.75 1.89
CA ALA A 50 -23.76 -10.48 2.33
C ALA A 50 -23.33 -10.14 3.76
N LEU A 51 -23.40 -11.12 4.67
CA LEU A 51 -23.00 -10.94 6.06
C LEU A 51 -21.50 -10.62 6.21
N GLU A 52 -20.64 -11.38 5.53
CA GLU A 52 -19.20 -11.14 5.48
C GLU A 52 -18.89 -9.74 4.92
N THR A 53 -19.56 -9.34 3.84
CA THR A 53 -19.37 -8.02 3.23
C THR A 53 -19.68 -6.91 4.23
N VAL A 54 -20.82 -6.98 4.94
CA VAL A 54 -21.20 -5.95 5.93
C VAL A 54 -20.17 -5.82 7.05
N ILE A 55 -19.66 -6.94 7.57
CA ILE A 55 -18.62 -6.93 8.60
C ILE A 55 -17.32 -6.31 8.07
N LEU A 56 -16.92 -6.68 6.85
CA LEU A 56 -15.71 -6.16 6.22
C LEU A 56 -15.80 -4.67 5.89
N ARG A 57 -16.99 -4.18 5.50
CA ARG A 57 -17.22 -2.73 5.27
C ARG A 57 -16.90 -1.90 6.51
N ARG A 58 -17.31 -2.35 7.71
CA ARG A 58 -16.98 -1.68 8.97
C ARG A 58 -15.47 -1.63 9.22
N LYS A 59 -14.78 -2.76 9.02
CA LYS A 59 -13.31 -2.83 9.15
C LYS A 59 -12.59 -1.95 8.14
N ALA A 60 -13.16 -1.82 6.95
CA ALA A 60 -12.60 -1.05 5.85
C ALA A 60 -12.69 0.47 6.03
N GLU A 61 -13.51 0.98 6.96
CA GLU A 61 -13.64 2.43 7.25
C GLU A 61 -12.30 3.09 7.62
N ALA A 62 -11.38 2.33 8.23
CA ALA A 62 -10.04 2.82 8.54
C ALA A 62 -9.15 3.05 7.31
N LYS A 63 -9.48 2.42 6.16
CA LYS A 63 -8.71 2.51 4.91
C LYS A 63 -9.42 3.29 3.81
N PHE A 64 -10.75 3.30 3.80
CA PHE A 64 -11.57 3.74 2.68
C PHE A 64 -12.75 4.61 3.13
N SER A 65 -12.85 5.81 2.58
CA SER A 65 -13.92 6.79 2.81
C SER A 65 -15.29 6.33 2.26
N ARG A 66 -15.29 5.45 1.24
CA ARG A 66 -16.52 4.83 0.70
C ARG A 66 -16.67 3.36 1.09
N ALA A 67 -16.04 2.93 2.18
CA ALA A 67 -16.07 1.54 2.65
C ALA A 67 -17.49 0.95 2.67
N ALA A 68 -18.49 1.70 3.12
CA ALA A 68 -19.89 1.26 3.20
C ALA A 68 -20.53 0.83 1.86
N ALA A 69 -19.99 1.25 0.71
CA ALA A 69 -20.46 0.90 -0.62
C ALA A 69 -19.54 -0.10 -1.35
N MET A 70 -18.37 -0.38 -0.79
CA MET A 70 -17.35 -1.24 -1.41
C MET A 70 -17.60 -2.73 -1.13
N TYR A 71 -16.89 -3.60 -1.86
CA TYR A 71 -16.93 -5.05 -1.76
C TYR A 71 -15.53 -5.57 -1.44
N PHE A 72 -15.49 -6.58 -0.58
CA PHE A 72 -14.27 -7.09 0.00
C PHE A 72 -14.31 -8.61 0.10
N THR A 73 -13.16 -9.23 -0.10
CA THR A 73 -12.83 -10.48 0.60
C THR A 73 -11.98 -10.14 1.81
N ARG A 74 -11.88 -11.06 2.78
CA ARG A 74 -11.01 -10.88 3.96
C ARG A 74 -9.55 -10.63 3.54
N ALA A 75 -9.02 -11.51 2.69
CA ALA A 75 -7.66 -11.39 2.15
C ALA A 75 -7.48 -10.11 1.33
N GLY A 76 -8.46 -9.75 0.49
CA GLY A 76 -8.43 -8.53 -0.30
C GLY A 76 -8.35 -7.27 0.58
N LEU A 77 -9.15 -7.18 1.65
CA LEU A 77 -9.10 -6.05 2.57
C LEU A 77 -7.78 -5.98 3.34
N GLU A 78 -7.25 -7.13 3.79
CA GLU A 78 -5.97 -7.18 4.50
C GLU A 78 -4.83 -6.68 3.62
N MET A 79 -4.79 -7.10 2.36
CA MET A 79 -3.74 -6.75 1.39
C MET A 79 -3.91 -5.36 0.75
N ALA A 80 -5.14 -4.84 0.64
CA ALA A 80 -5.39 -3.60 -0.07
C ALA A 80 -4.70 -2.40 0.58
N SER A 81 -4.09 -1.58 -0.27
CA SER A 81 -3.59 -0.26 0.08
C SER A 81 -4.73 0.66 0.51
N GLY A 82 -4.51 1.44 1.58
CA GLY A 82 -5.45 2.47 2.01
C GLY A 82 -5.38 3.71 1.10
N GLU A 83 -6.47 4.49 1.08
CA GLU A 83 -6.61 5.63 0.16
C GLU A 83 -5.50 6.67 0.27
N THR A 84 -5.05 6.99 1.48
CA THR A 84 -4.02 8.03 1.70
C THR A 84 -2.71 7.68 0.99
N ILE A 85 -2.29 6.41 1.08
CA ILE A 85 -1.07 5.92 0.44
C ILE A 85 -1.29 5.80 -1.07
N SER A 86 -2.45 5.27 -1.49
CA SER A 86 -2.85 5.16 -2.89
C SER A 86 -2.81 6.52 -3.60
N ARG A 87 -3.41 7.57 -3.01
CA ARG A 87 -3.37 8.94 -3.55
C ARG A 87 -1.97 9.54 -3.61
N HIS A 88 -1.15 9.30 -2.59
CA HIS A 88 0.25 9.76 -2.57
C HIS A 88 1.02 9.19 -3.75
N ARG A 89 0.96 7.87 -3.95
CA ARG A 89 1.61 7.21 -5.08
C ARG A 89 1.06 7.66 -6.42
N ALA A 90 -0.27 7.77 -6.53
CA ALA A 90 -0.92 8.21 -7.76
C ALA A 90 -0.45 9.59 -8.21
N ALA A 91 -0.12 10.50 -7.28
CA ALA A 91 0.40 11.82 -7.62
C ALA A 91 1.69 11.76 -8.46
N ARG A 92 2.49 10.70 -8.33
CA ARG A 92 3.70 10.47 -9.14
C ARG A 92 3.38 10.27 -10.63
N PHE A 93 2.18 9.80 -10.95
CA PHE A 93 1.73 9.51 -12.31
C PHE A 93 0.95 10.66 -12.96
N ALA A 94 0.81 11.81 -12.28
CA ALA A 94 0.03 12.95 -12.77
C ALA A 94 0.34 13.43 -14.21
N PRO A 95 1.57 13.34 -14.77
CA PRO A 95 1.82 13.79 -16.14
C PRO A 95 1.41 12.78 -17.23
N LEU A 96 0.91 11.58 -16.86
CA LEU A 96 0.67 10.48 -17.79
C LEU A 96 -0.82 10.32 -18.11
N ALA A 97 -1.14 9.89 -19.33
CA ALA A 97 -2.53 9.80 -19.79
C ALA A 97 -3.14 8.41 -19.56
N ARG A 98 -2.34 7.34 -19.64
CA ARG A 98 -2.79 5.95 -19.45
C ARG A 98 -1.90 5.19 -18.49
N ILE A 99 -2.52 4.57 -17.48
CA ILE A 99 -1.86 3.74 -16.48
C ILE A 99 -2.47 2.34 -16.54
N ALA A 100 -1.64 1.30 -16.38
CA ALA A 100 -2.12 -0.03 -16.07
C ALA A 100 -1.80 -0.37 -14.61
N ASP A 101 -2.82 -0.75 -13.82
CA ASP A 101 -2.68 -1.28 -12.46
C ASP A 101 -2.55 -2.81 -12.55
N LEU A 102 -1.32 -3.28 -12.35
CA LEU A 102 -0.93 -4.68 -12.50
C LEU A 102 -1.04 -5.39 -11.15
N CYS A 103 -1.76 -6.52 -11.15
CA CYS A 103 -2.17 -7.24 -9.93
C CYS A 103 -3.07 -6.36 -9.05
N CYS A 104 -4.10 -5.75 -9.65
CA CYS A 104 -4.89 -4.69 -9.01
C CYS A 104 -5.67 -5.15 -7.76
N GLY A 105 -5.87 -6.47 -7.57
CA GLY A 105 -6.61 -7.01 -6.44
C GLY A 105 -8.03 -6.42 -6.38
N ILE A 106 -8.47 -5.99 -5.20
CA ILE A 106 -9.79 -5.35 -5.03
C ILE A 106 -9.80 -3.84 -5.35
N GLY A 107 -8.75 -3.30 -5.98
CA GLY A 107 -8.73 -1.93 -6.50
C GLY A 107 -8.35 -0.84 -5.48
N GLY A 108 -7.58 -1.17 -4.43
CA GLY A 108 -7.14 -0.16 -3.45
C GLY A 108 -6.27 0.94 -4.07
N ASP A 109 -5.36 0.56 -4.98
CA ASP A 109 -4.49 1.48 -5.72
C ASP A 109 -5.21 2.14 -6.88
N ALA A 110 -6.05 1.38 -7.57
CA ALA A 110 -6.94 1.87 -8.61
C ALA A 110 -7.71 3.14 -8.22
N ILE A 111 -8.21 3.26 -6.98
CA ILE A 111 -8.95 4.44 -6.52
C ILE A 111 -8.12 5.73 -6.67
N GLY A 112 -6.83 5.69 -6.33
CA GLY A 112 -5.93 6.83 -6.50
C GLY A 112 -5.52 7.02 -7.96
N LEU A 113 -5.20 5.93 -8.66
CA LEU A 113 -4.69 5.97 -10.03
C LEU A 113 -5.75 6.46 -11.03
N ALA A 114 -7.00 6.01 -10.90
CA ALA A 114 -8.12 6.40 -11.78
C ALA A 114 -8.51 7.89 -11.63
N GLN A 115 -8.07 8.57 -10.56
CA GLN A 115 -8.23 10.02 -10.42
C GLN A 115 -7.21 10.82 -11.25
N ARG A 116 -6.16 10.17 -11.75
CA ARG A 116 -5.04 10.83 -12.43
C ARG A 116 -5.04 10.61 -13.94
N ALA A 117 -5.41 9.42 -14.38
CA ALA A 117 -5.29 8.99 -15.75
C ALA A 117 -6.37 7.97 -16.12
N ALA A 118 -6.54 7.72 -17.41
CA ALA A 118 -7.29 6.56 -17.87
C ALA A 118 -6.61 5.29 -17.34
N LEU A 119 -7.38 4.41 -16.72
CA LEU A 119 -6.86 3.24 -16.00
C LEU A 119 -7.28 1.94 -16.70
N THR A 120 -6.34 1.01 -16.81
CA THR A 120 -6.62 -0.40 -17.09
C THR A 120 -6.29 -1.24 -15.86
N LEU A 121 -7.25 -1.97 -15.34
CA LEU A 121 -7.09 -2.94 -14.29
C LEU A 121 -6.63 -4.27 -14.88
N VAL A 122 -5.58 -4.84 -14.31
CA VAL A 122 -5.04 -6.15 -14.72
C VAL A 122 -4.92 -7.04 -13.51
N ASP A 123 -5.62 -8.17 -13.53
CA ASP A 123 -5.46 -9.26 -12.57
C ASP A 123 -5.73 -10.58 -13.29
N ARG A 124 -5.23 -11.69 -12.73
CA ARG A 124 -5.55 -13.03 -13.24
C ARG A 124 -6.85 -13.57 -12.63
N ASP A 125 -7.28 -13.00 -11.50
CA ASP A 125 -8.49 -13.42 -10.81
C ASP A 125 -9.68 -12.54 -11.24
N PRO A 126 -10.67 -13.10 -11.96
CA PRO A 126 -11.85 -12.33 -12.39
C PRO A 126 -12.71 -11.83 -11.22
N LEU A 127 -12.65 -12.46 -10.03
CA LEU A 127 -13.30 -11.93 -8.82
C LEU A 127 -12.64 -10.62 -8.36
N HIS A 128 -11.30 -10.54 -8.42
CA HIS A 128 -10.57 -9.33 -8.09
C HIS A 128 -10.92 -8.19 -9.06
N LEU A 129 -10.88 -8.45 -10.37
CA LEU A 129 -11.27 -7.47 -11.39
C LEU A 129 -12.68 -6.92 -11.14
N GLY A 130 -13.66 -7.82 -10.98
CA GLY A 130 -15.04 -7.41 -10.72
C GLY A 130 -15.20 -6.61 -9.42
N MET A 131 -14.48 -6.99 -8.34
CA MET A 131 -14.49 -6.22 -7.09
C MET A 131 -13.81 -4.86 -7.25
N ALA A 132 -12.68 -4.77 -7.95
CA ALA A 132 -11.98 -3.52 -8.22
C ALA A 132 -12.85 -2.55 -9.02
N ALA A 133 -13.53 -3.03 -10.08
CA ALA A 133 -14.44 -2.23 -10.87
C ALA A 133 -15.64 -1.73 -10.06
N ALA A 134 -16.28 -2.62 -9.28
CA ALA A 134 -17.38 -2.22 -8.39
C ALA A 134 -16.94 -1.23 -7.31
N ASN A 135 -15.72 -1.39 -6.78
CA ASN A 135 -15.13 -0.49 -5.80
C ASN A 135 -14.82 0.88 -6.41
N LEU A 136 -14.26 0.95 -7.62
CA LEU A 136 -14.10 2.20 -8.35
C LEU A 136 -15.43 2.92 -8.59
N ALA A 137 -16.47 2.17 -8.97
CA ALA A 137 -17.80 2.73 -9.18
C ALA A 137 -18.38 3.36 -7.91
N ALA A 138 -18.05 2.86 -6.72
CA ALA A 138 -18.44 3.48 -5.45
C ALA A 138 -17.82 4.88 -5.23
N TYR A 139 -16.75 5.22 -5.96
CA TYR A 139 -16.15 6.56 -6.01
C TYR A 139 -16.58 7.36 -7.25
N GLY A 140 -17.45 6.81 -8.10
CA GLY A 140 -17.80 7.42 -9.39
C GLY A 140 -16.67 7.35 -10.42
N LEU A 141 -15.76 6.38 -10.28
CA LEU A 141 -14.62 6.15 -11.17
C LEU A 141 -14.85 4.88 -11.99
N HIS A 142 -14.16 4.80 -13.13
CA HIS A 142 -14.23 3.67 -14.06
C HIS A 142 -12.84 3.34 -14.61
N ALA A 143 -12.67 2.10 -15.05
CA ALA A 143 -11.45 1.60 -15.66
C ALA A 143 -11.79 0.47 -16.64
N ASP A 144 -10.94 0.26 -17.64
CA ASP A 144 -10.99 -0.95 -18.47
C ASP A 144 -10.47 -2.15 -17.66
N GLU A 145 -11.02 -3.33 -17.88
CA GLU A 145 -10.61 -4.56 -17.18
C GLU A 145 -9.95 -5.54 -18.16
N LYS A 146 -8.83 -6.14 -17.78
CA LYS A 146 -8.16 -7.19 -18.54
C LYS A 146 -7.73 -8.35 -17.65
N GLU A 147 -8.31 -9.52 -17.90
CA GLU A 147 -7.86 -10.77 -17.26
C GLU A 147 -6.55 -11.24 -17.91
N ILE A 148 -5.43 -11.07 -17.22
CA ILE A 148 -4.10 -11.44 -17.73
C ILE A 148 -3.28 -12.07 -16.62
N ASP A 149 -2.77 -13.28 -16.87
CA ASP A 149 -1.65 -13.81 -16.10
C ASP A 149 -0.34 -13.17 -16.57
N LEU A 150 0.14 -12.20 -15.80
CA LEU A 150 1.36 -11.45 -16.10
C LEU A 150 2.65 -12.28 -16.03
N THR A 151 2.58 -13.54 -15.59
CA THR A 151 3.69 -14.49 -15.70
C THR A 151 3.74 -15.19 -17.07
N ALA A 152 2.63 -15.19 -17.80
CA ALA A 152 2.47 -15.86 -19.09
C ALA A 152 2.34 -14.88 -20.28
N ALA A 153 1.92 -13.64 -20.02
CA ALA A 153 1.71 -12.63 -21.05
C ALA A 153 2.21 -11.24 -20.60
N PRO A 154 2.64 -10.37 -21.53
CA PRO A 154 3.08 -9.03 -21.20
C PRO A 154 1.90 -8.15 -20.72
N PRO A 155 2.18 -7.06 -19.99
CA PRO A 155 1.16 -6.08 -19.65
C PRO A 155 0.58 -5.41 -20.91
N PRO A 156 -0.63 -4.82 -20.82
CA PRO A 156 -1.21 -4.06 -21.91
C PRO A 156 -0.38 -2.81 -22.22
N ASP A 157 -0.56 -2.25 -23.43
CA ASP A 157 0.08 -0.98 -23.78
C ASP A 157 -0.48 0.17 -22.93
N SER A 158 0.41 0.84 -22.21
CA SER A 158 0.13 2.00 -21.37
C SER A 158 1.36 2.92 -21.30
N ASP A 159 1.15 4.14 -20.80
CA ASP A 159 2.22 5.12 -20.63
C ASP A 159 2.98 4.87 -19.32
N ALA A 160 2.31 4.25 -18.33
CA ALA A 160 2.89 3.80 -17.08
C ALA A 160 2.31 2.47 -16.58
N LEU A 161 3.11 1.78 -15.75
CA LEU A 161 2.71 0.58 -15.03
C LEU A 161 2.82 0.82 -13.52
N TRP A 162 1.76 0.47 -12.77
CA TRP A 162 1.82 0.30 -11.33
C TRP A 162 1.77 -1.18 -11.00
N PHE A 163 2.58 -1.63 -10.04
CA PHE A 163 2.67 -3.03 -9.68
C PHE A 163 2.57 -3.26 -8.18
N ASP A 164 1.56 -4.02 -7.75
CA ASP A 164 1.37 -4.47 -6.37
C ASP A 164 1.26 -6.00 -6.28
N PRO A 165 2.39 -6.73 -6.20
CA PRO A 165 2.40 -8.19 -6.27
C PRO A 165 1.80 -8.86 -5.04
N ALA A 166 1.14 -9.98 -5.29
CA ALA A 166 1.06 -11.04 -4.30
C ALA A 166 2.45 -11.68 -4.08
N ARG A 167 2.70 -12.15 -2.86
CA ARG A 167 3.93 -12.88 -2.52
C ARG A 167 3.64 -14.37 -2.46
N ARG A 168 4.56 -15.19 -2.95
CA ARG A 168 4.53 -16.63 -2.67
C ARG A 168 4.90 -16.84 -1.20
N VAL A 169 3.98 -17.44 -0.43
CA VAL A 169 4.28 -17.88 0.93
C VAL A 169 4.94 -19.25 0.83
N GLU A 170 6.27 -19.30 0.92
CA GLU A 170 6.97 -20.56 1.13
C GLU A 170 6.94 -20.89 2.63
N ALA A 171 6.48 -22.10 2.97
CA ALA A 171 6.45 -22.56 4.35
C ALA A 171 7.87 -22.59 4.93
N GLY A 172 8.14 -21.74 5.93
CA GLY A 172 9.37 -21.80 6.74
C GLY A 172 10.46 -20.76 6.45
N GLY A 173 10.28 -19.83 5.51
CA GLY A 173 11.30 -18.81 5.20
C GLY A 173 11.12 -17.50 5.97
N ARG A 174 12.05 -17.16 6.88
CA ARG A 174 12.08 -15.88 7.62
C ARG A 174 12.68 -14.71 6.79
N VAL A 175 13.06 -14.95 5.54
CA VAL A 175 13.69 -13.96 4.64
C VAL A 175 12.79 -13.73 3.42
N PHE A 176 12.27 -12.50 3.30
CA PHE A 176 11.39 -12.10 2.21
C PHE A 176 12.22 -11.65 0.99
N THR A 177 12.44 -12.55 0.03
CA THR A 177 13.12 -12.22 -1.24
C THR A 177 12.17 -11.63 -2.28
N VAL A 178 12.64 -10.63 -3.02
CA VAL A 178 11.88 -10.02 -4.14
C VAL A 178 11.70 -10.97 -5.32
N ARG A 179 12.48 -12.06 -5.35
CA ARG A 179 12.38 -13.14 -6.35
C ARG A 179 11.09 -13.96 -6.23
N ASN A 180 10.47 -13.95 -5.05
CA ASN A 180 9.26 -14.72 -4.76
C ASN A 180 7.97 -13.94 -5.04
N TYR A 181 8.08 -12.75 -5.65
CA TYR A 181 6.93 -11.99 -6.08
C TYR A 181 6.29 -12.66 -7.30
N GLN A 182 4.99 -12.50 -7.45
CA GLN A 182 4.26 -13.02 -8.61
C GLN A 182 3.53 -11.87 -9.31
N PRO A 183 4.00 -11.46 -10.51
CA PRO A 183 5.26 -11.83 -11.18
C PRO A 183 6.55 -11.42 -10.43
N PRO A 184 7.70 -12.09 -10.70
CA PRO A 184 8.97 -11.76 -10.06
C PRO A 184 9.49 -10.38 -10.47
N LEU A 185 10.12 -9.63 -9.56
CA LEU A 185 10.60 -8.26 -9.80
C LEU A 185 11.46 -8.10 -11.08
N ALA A 186 12.27 -9.10 -11.41
CA ALA A 186 13.08 -9.10 -12.64
C ALA A 186 12.22 -9.05 -13.92
N LEU A 187 11.06 -9.71 -13.93
CA LEU A 187 10.12 -9.66 -15.05
C LEU A 187 9.50 -8.26 -15.19
N ILE A 188 9.08 -7.64 -14.07
CA ILE A 188 8.59 -6.24 -14.09
C ILE A 188 9.66 -5.29 -14.62
N HIS A 189 10.90 -5.46 -14.15
CA HIS A 189 12.02 -4.65 -14.61
C HIS A 189 12.25 -4.78 -16.12
N SER A 190 12.04 -5.97 -16.70
CA SER A 190 12.20 -6.19 -18.15
C SER A 190 11.22 -5.37 -18.99
N TRP A 191 10.03 -5.04 -18.47
CA TRP A 191 9.02 -4.26 -19.20
C TRP A 191 9.41 -2.80 -19.40
N ARG A 192 10.42 -2.31 -18.68
CA ARG A 192 10.95 -0.94 -18.83
C ARG A 192 11.43 -0.62 -20.24
N ALA A 193 11.81 -1.65 -21.01
CA ALA A 193 12.23 -1.50 -22.40
C ALA A 193 11.11 -0.98 -23.30
N ARG A 194 9.85 -1.24 -22.95
CA ARG A 194 8.66 -0.73 -23.65
C ARG A 194 7.98 0.40 -22.91
N THR A 195 7.87 0.30 -21.59
CA THR A 195 7.20 1.29 -20.72
C THR A 195 8.16 1.72 -19.61
N PRO A 196 8.96 2.80 -19.79
CA PRO A 196 9.97 3.20 -18.81
C PRO A 196 9.41 3.68 -17.46
N ALA A 197 8.18 4.20 -17.44
CA ALA A 197 7.52 4.71 -16.24
C ALA A 197 6.87 3.56 -15.46
N ILE A 198 7.57 3.03 -14.46
CA ILE A 198 7.09 1.93 -13.62
C ILE A 198 7.19 2.30 -12.15
N GLY A 199 6.11 2.07 -11.39
CA GLY A 199 6.13 2.04 -9.94
C GLY A 199 5.87 0.63 -9.43
N ALA A 200 6.62 0.17 -8.44
CA ALA A 200 6.45 -1.17 -7.86
C ALA A 200 6.44 -1.14 -6.33
N LYS A 201 5.37 -1.66 -5.73
CA LYS A 201 5.24 -1.82 -4.29
C LYS A 201 6.00 -3.06 -3.82
N LEU A 202 6.77 -2.90 -2.75
CA LEU A 202 7.52 -3.95 -2.08
C LEU A 202 7.20 -3.99 -0.59
N SER A 203 7.72 -5.02 0.07
CA SER A 203 7.72 -5.11 1.53
C SER A 203 8.44 -3.94 2.20
N PRO A 204 7.91 -3.39 3.30
CA PRO A 204 8.66 -2.42 4.12
C PRO A 204 10.00 -2.99 4.62
N GLY A 205 10.04 -4.30 4.87
CA GLY A 205 11.22 -5.04 5.31
C GLY A 205 12.11 -5.58 4.18
N VAL A 206 11.97 -5.11 2.93
CA VAL A 206 12.78 -5.61 1.80
C VAL A 206 14.28 -5.44 2.05
N ALA A 207 15.09 -6.46 1.73
CA ALA A 207 16.54 -6.33 1.83
C ALA A 207 17.06 -5.38 0.74
N LEU A 208 17.64 -4.24 1.13
CA LEU A 208 18.12 -3.23 0.17
C LEU A 208 19.20 -3.76 -0.78
N ALA A 209 19.99 -4.75 -0.34
CA ALA A 209 20.96 -5.43 -1.19
C ALA A 209 20.31 -6.10 -2.41
N GLU A 210 19.09 -6.64 -2.28
CA GLU A 210 18.36 -7.21 -3.42
C GLU A 210 17.95 -6.15 -4.45
N LEU A 211 17.93 -4.88 -4.06
CA LEU A 211 17.51 -3.77 -4.91
C LEU A 211 18.68 -3.06 -5.62
N SER A 212 19.91 -3.36 -5.22
CA SER A 212 21.14 -2.70 -5.70
C SER A 212 21.40 -2.84 -7.20
N ALA A 213 20.87 -3.90 -7.83
CA ALA A 213 21.01 -4.14 -9.26
C ALA A 213 20.06 -3.30 -10.12
N PHE A 214 19.13 -2.56 -9.51
CA PHE A 214 18.10 -1.82 -10.21
C PHE A 214 18.35 -0.31 -10.11
N ASP A 215 18.50 0.31 -11.27
CA ASP A 215 18.55 1.77 -11.39
C ASP A 215 17.14 2.36 -11.19
N CYS A 216 16.87 2.80 -9.95
CA CYS A 216 15.57 3.29 -9.50
C CYS A 216 15.69 4.22 -8.27
N GLU A 217 14.70 5.10 -8.12
CA GLU A 217 14.42 5.70 -6.82
C GLU A 217 13.76 4.63 -5.93
N ILE A 218 14.04 4.66 -4.62
CA ILE A 218 13.20 3.93 -3.66
C ILE A 218 12.77 4.84 -2.53
N GLU A 219 11.51 4.68 -2.20
CA GLU A 219 10.77 5.46 -1.25
C GLU A 219 10.24 4.56 -0.16
N PHE A 220 10.54 4.87 1.10
CA PHE A 220 9.89 4.24 2.24
C PHE A 220 8.74 5.13 2.71
N ILE A 221 7.56 4.54 2.88
CA ILE A 221 6.35 5.27 3.25
C ILE A 221 5.88 4.78 4.61
N SER A 222 5.79 5.69 5.57
CA SER A 222 5.09 5.47 6.83
C SER A 222 3.73 6.15 6.83
N HIS A 223 2.79 5.58 7.59
CA HIS A 223 1.45 6.10 7.78
C HIS A 223 1.11 6.04 9.27
N HIS A 224 0.93 7.21 9.89
CA HIS A 224 0.75 7.38 11.33
C HIS A 224 1.88 6.75 12.17
N GLY A 225 3.14 6.91 11.73
CA GLY A 225 4.34 6.39 12.41
C GLY A 225 4.64 4.92 12.13
N ASP A 226 3.72 4.19 11.49
CA ASP A 226 3.97 2.81 11.07
C ASP A 226 4.57 2.78 9.66
N LEU A 227 5.72 2.14 9.50
CA LEU A 227 6.25 1.84 8.17
C LEU A 227 5.34 0.85 7.44
N LYS A 228 4.74 1.29 6.32
CA LYS A 228 3.80 0.48 5.57
C LYS A 228 4.45 -0.25 4.40
N GLU A 229 5.34 0.42 3.68
CA GLU A 229 5.87 -0.11 2.42
C GLU A 229 7.18 0.52 1.96
N CYS A 230 7.78 -0.15 0.98
CA CYS A 230 8.83 0.37 0.14
C CYS A 230 8.28 0.44 -1.29
N VAL A 231 8.55 1.52 -2.02
CA VAL A 231 8.15 1.68 -3.42
C VAL A 231 9.40 1.92 -4.25
N MET A 232 9.53 1.18 -5.34
CA MET A 232 10.53 1.48 -6.38
C MET A 232 9.88 2.35 -7.46
N TRP A 233 10.56 3.42 -7.86
CA TRP A 233 10.18 4.24 -8.99
C TRP A 233 11.25 4.18 -10.08
N PHE A 234 10.84 3.87 -11.30
CA PHE A 234 11.73 3.68 -12.44
C PHE A 234 11.57 4.79 -13.48
N GLY A 235 12.64 5.01 -14.25
CA GLY A 235 12.64 5.90 -15.40
C GLY A 235 12.18 7.32 -15.01
N PRO A 236 11.21 7.91 -15.73
CA PRO A 236 10.78 9.29 -15.48
C PRO A 236 10.05 9.48 -14.14
N LEU A 237 9.68 8.40 -13.44
CA LEU A 237 9.08 8.49 -12.10
C LEU A 237 10.14 8.64 -11.00
N ALA A 238 11.41 8.32 -11.30
CA ALA A 238 12.53 8.51 -10.39
C ALA A 238 13.01 9.97 -10.45
N THR A 239 13.05 10.61 -9.29
CA THR A 239 13.43 12.01 -9.06
C THR A 239 14.58 12.16 -8.06
N ALA A 240 14.94 11.08 -7.37
CA ALA A 240 15.98 11.02 -6.38
C ALA A 240 16.55 9.61 -6.26
N ALA A 241 17.66 9.45 -5.55
CA ALA A 241 18.13 8.11 -5.17
C ALA A 241 17.20 7.52 -4.08
N ARG A 242 17.14 8.13 -2.90
CA ARG A 242 16.34 7.66 -1.75
C ARG A 242 15.38 8.70 -1.22
N ARG A 243 14.25 8.22 -0.70
CA ARG A 243 13.19 9.04 -0.12
C ARG A 243 12.55 8.36 1.09
N ALA A 244 12.15 9.16 2.07
CA ALA A 244 11.21 8.77 3.11
C ALA A 244 10.02 9.72 3.08
N THR A 245 8.81 9.17 3.17
CA THR A 245 7.56 9.95 3.20
C THR A 245 6.72 9.53 4.40
N LEU A 246 6.25 10.50 5.17
CA LEU A 246 5.40 10.31 6.35
C LEU A 246 3.99 10.83 6.03
N LEU A 247 3.00 9.95 6.20
CA LEU A 247 1.59 10.23 5.98
C LEU A 247 0.80 10.14 7.30
N PRO A 248 -0.36 10.83 7.43
CA PRO A 248 -0.89 11.83 6.51
C PRO A 248 -0.09 13.14 6.61
N GLY A 249 0.16 13.79 5.47
CA GLY A 249 0.91 15.05 5.40
C GLY A 249 1.73 15.16 4.13
N SER A 250 2.47 16.26 4.00
CA SER A 250 3.41 16.51 2.90
C SER A 250 4.86 16.44 3.41
N HIS A 251 5.15 15.50 4.31
CA HIS A 251 6.44 15.36 4.96
C HIS A 251 7.27 14.33 4.20
N THR A 252 8.14 14.83 3.33
CA THR A 252 9.03 13.99 2.53
C THR A 252 10.46 14.48 2.64
N LEU A 253 11.37 13.54 2.88
CA LEU A 253 12.81 13.80 2.92
C LEU A 253 13.49 12.98 1.83
N VAL A 254 14.39 13.63 1.10
CA VAL A 254 15.17 13.04 0.02
C VAL A 254 16.64 12.99 0.42
N ALA A 255 17.34 11.91 0.05
CA ALA A 255 18.77 11.79 0.30
C ALA A 255 19.56 12.88 -0.44
N PRO A 256 20.38 13.68 0.25
CA PRO A 256 21.34 14.56 -0.40
C PRO A 256 22.53 13.76 -0.96
N SER A 257 23.27 14.36 -1.88
CA SER A 257 24.52 13.80 -2.42
C SER A 257 25.62 14.86 -2.39
N PRO A 258 26.71 14.68 -1.60
CA PRO A 258 26.96 13.55 -0.69
C PRO A 258 26.05 13.58 0.56
N PRO A 259 25.86 12.44 1.25
CA PRO A 259 25.16 12.40 2.54
C PRO A 259 25.96 13.13 3.64
N PRO A 260 25.31 13.72 4.65
CA PRO A 260 26.01 14.30 5.80
C PRO A 260 26.80 13.23 6.55
N PRO A 261 27.97 13.59 7.13
CA PRO A 261 28.77 12.64 7.88
C PRO A 261 28.04 12.19 9.15
N VAL A 262 28.33 10.96 9.58
CA VAL A 262 27.92 10.48 10.90
C VAL A 262 28.77 11.20 11.95
N VAL A 263 28.12 11.80 12.94
CA VAL A 263 28.77 12.42 14.10
C VAL A 263 28.18 11.81 15.35
N LEU A 264 29.06 11.27 16.21
CA LEU A 264 28.66 10.59 17.44
C LEU A 264 28.86 11.49 18.66
N SER A 265 27.97 11.38 19.65
CA SER A 265 28.17 11.96 20.97
C SER A 265 27.47 11.14 22.05
N LEU A 266 27.85 11.37 23.31
CA LEU A 266 27.03 10.91 24.44
C LEU A 266 25.64 11.56 24.41
N PRO A 267 24.63 10.94 25.05
CA PRO A 267 23.33 11.55 25.25
C PRO A 267 23.42 12.95 25.87
N LYS A 268 22.60 13.86 25.35
CA LYS A 268 22.44 15.26 25.76
C LYS A 268 21.06 15.47 26.38
N ALA A 269 20.61 16.73 26.49
CA ALA A 269 19.32 17.08 27.10
C ALA A 269 18.09 16.46 26.42
N TYR A 270 18.18 16.17 25.11
CA TYR A 270 17.08 15.57 24.34
C TYR A 270 17.55 14.37 23.54
N LEU A 271 16.69 13.35 23.46
CA LEU A 271 16.80 12.23 22.53
C LEU A 271 15.73 12.34 21.44
N TYR A 272 16.06 11.91 20.23
CA TYR A 272 15.13 11.82 19.13
C TYR A 272 15.12 10.40 18.57
N GLU A 273 13.92 9.86 18.39
CA GLU A 273 13.65 8.59 17.71
C GLU A 273 13.16 8.90 16.28
N PRO A 274 13.99 8.70 15.25
CA PRO A 274 13.56 8.92 13.88
C PRO A 274 12.45 7.95 13.45
N ASP A 275 11.55 8.41 12.58
CA ASP A 275 10.49 7.58 12.01
C ASP A 275 11.08 6.37 11.26
N ALA A 276 10.39 5.23 11.31
CA ALA A 276 10.86 4.00 10.68
C ALA A 276 11.12 4.15 9.16
N ALA A 277 10.42 5.04 8.45
CA ALA A 277 10.74 5.36 7.05
C ALA A 277 12.08 6.09 6.89
N ILE A 278 12.44 6.99 7.82
CA ILE A 278 13.76 7.64 7.86
C ILE A 278 14.87 6.61 8.07
N LEU A 279 14.67 5.71 9.03
CA LEU A 279 15.61 4.64 9.34
C LEU A 279 15.86 3.78 8.09
N ARG A 280 14.79 3.31 7.47
CA ARG A 280 14.87 2.40 6.32
C ARG A 280 15.37 3.08 5.05
N ALA A 281 15.11 4.37 4.87
CA ALA A 281 15.66 5.17 3.77
C ALA A 281 17.14 5.53 3.97
N GLY A 282 17.74 5.27 5.14
CA GLY A 282 19.12 5.65 5.45
C GLY A 282 19.31 7.16 5.63
N LEU A 283 18.27 7.86 6.09
CA LEU A 283 18.22 9.34 6.15
C LEU A 283 18.50 9.91 7.55
N VAL A 284 18.98 9.08 8.48
CA VAL A 284 19.24 9.45 9.89
C VAL A 284 20.19 10.63 9.99
N THR A 285 21.32 10.62 9.26
CA THR A 285 22.28 11.75 9.28
C THR A 285 21.71 13.01 8.65
N THR A 286 20.77 12.88 7.72
CA THR A 286 20.08 14.04 7.12
C THR A 286 19.14 14.69 8.13
N VAL A 287 18.39 13.88 8.89
CA VAL A 287 17.56 14.38 10.00
C VAL A 287 18.42 14.97 11.12
N ALA A 288 19.54 14.33 11.45
CA ALA A 288 20.50 14.84 12.42
C ALA A 288 21.01 16.23 12.05
N ALA A 289 21.42 16.43 10.79
CA ALA A 289 21.85 17.73 10.29
C ALA A 289 20.75 18.80 10.38
N GLN A 290 19.49 18.47 10.02
CA GLN A 290 18.36 19.39 10.13
C GLN A 290 18.06 19.80 11.58
N LEU A 291 18.23 18.87 12.52
CA LEU A 291 18.04 19.11 13.95
C LEU A 291 19.27 19.74 14.61
N GLY A 292 20.43 19.84 13.95
CA GLY A 292 21.69 20.14 14.63
C GLY A 292 21.99 19.12 15.75
N ALA A 293 21.59 17.87 15.54
CA ALA A 293 21.74 16.75 16.46
C ALA A 293 22.86 15.81 16.01
N THR A 294 23.25 14.89 16.90
CA THR A 294 24.28 13.87 16.68
C THR A 294 23.71 12.49 16.99
N GLN A 295 24.27 11.43 16.40
CA GLN A 295 23.89 10.07 16.75
C GLN A 295 24.50 9.67 18.09
N ILE A 296 23.79 8.87 18.88
CA ILE A 296 24.35 8.32 20.14
C ILE A 296 25.26 7.13 19.89
N ASP A 297 25.07 6.44 18.76
CA ASP A 297 25.75 5.21 18.41
C ASP A 297 25.74 5.03 16.87
N ALA A 298 26.70 4.25 16.35
CA ALA A 298 26.81 4.00 14.92
C ALA A 298 25.73 3.06 14.37
N ASP A 299 25.26 2.11 15.19
CA ASP A 299 24.29 1.08 14.83
C ASP A 299 22.88 1.42 15.33
N ILE A 300 22.79 2.17 16.43
CA ILE A 300 21.51 2.61 17.01
C ILE A 300 21.19 4.03 16.52
N ALA A 301 20.12 4.14 15.73
CA ALA A 301 19.75 5.37 15.03
C ALA A 301 19.13 6.49 15.89
N TYR A 302 19.22 6.41 17.22
CA TYR A 302 18.77 7.51 18.09
C TYR A 302 19.69 8.72 17.92
N LEU A 303 19.08 9.90 17.89
CA LEU A 303 19.79 11.17 17.83
C LEU A 303 19.72 11.88 19.17
N THR A 304 20.62 12.83 19.41
CA THR A 304 20.63 13.63 20.62
C THR A 304 21.04 15.08 20.37
N GLY A 305 20.50 16.01 21.16
CA GLY A 305 20.75 17.45 21.04
C GLY A 305 20.59 18.20 22.36
N ASP A 306 21.21 19.38 22.45
CA ASP A 306 21.20 20.21 23.65
C ASP A 306 19.88 20.98 23.84
N ALA A 307 19.16 21.23 22.75
CA ALA A 307 17.89 21.97 22.75
C ALA A 307 16.82 21.19 21.99
N LEU A 308 15.56 21.33 22.43
CA LEU A 308 14.41 20.79 21.73
C LEU A 308 14.21 21.50 20.41
N ARG A 309 14.20 20.75 19.32
CA ARG A 309 13.84 21.20 17.97
C ARG A 309 12.77 20.26 17.43
N PRO A 310 11.52 20.71 17.27
CA PRO A 310 10.47 19.87 16.70
C PRO A 310 10.80 19.43 15.27
N SER A 311 10.46 18.20 14.94
CA SER A 311 10.57 17.67 13.57
C SER A 311 9.44 16.69 13.31
N PRO A 312 8.84 16.69 12.11
CA PRO A 312 7.90 15.65 11.73
C PRO A 312 8.60 14.29 11.55
N PHE A 313 9.91 14.28 11.34
CA PHE A 313 10.69 13.09 11.01
C PHE A 313 11.25 12.33 12.23
N ALA A 314 11.09 12.88 13.44
CA ALA A 314 11.56 12.23 14.66
C ALA A 314 10.74 12.65 15.88
N LYS A 315 10.45 11.69 16.77
CA LYS A 315 9.82 11.95 18.06
C LYS A 315 10.88 12.35 19.08
N ALA A 316 10.65 13.44 19.80
CA ALA A 316 11.59 13.96 20.79
C ALA A 316 11.21 13.56 22.22
N PHE A 317 12.23 13.31 23.05
CA PHE A 317 12.12 12.98 24.47
C PHE A 317 13.13 13.81 25.26
N ALA A 318 12.73 14.35 26.41
CA ALA A 318 13.67 14.98 27.34
C ALA A 318 14.40 13.91 28.15
N VAL A 319 15.70 14.10 28.40
CA VAL A 319 16.49 13.20 29.24
C VAL A 319 16.39 13.68 30.69
N GLU A 320 15.85 12.83 31.57
CA GLU A 320 15.67 13.15 33.00
C GLU A 320 16.88 12.76 33.87
N ALA A 321 17.63 11.73 33.46
CA ALA A 321 18.87 11.29 34.08
C ALA A 321 19.79 10.71 33.00
N ALA A 322 21.07 11.08 33.04
CA ALA A 322 22.12 10.63 32.13
C ALA A 322 22.97 9.53 32.78
#